data_AF-A8M559-F1
#
_entry.id   AF-A8M559-F1
#
_cell.length_a   1.000
_cell.length_b   1.000
_cell.length_c   1.000
_cell.angle_alpha   90.00
_cell.angle_beta   90.00
_cell.angle_gamma   90.00
#
_symmetry.space_group_name_H-M   'P 1'
#
loop_
_entity.id
_entity.type
_entity.pdbx_description
1 polymer ?
#
loop_
_entity_poly.entity_id
_entity_poly.type
_entity_poly.pdbx_seq_one_letter_code
_entity_poly.pdbx_strand_id
1 'polypeptide(L)'
;MRSLLRRLMHRPVPTPHEPVTRHHEPDPWTRAQPPLRPWQVRDRCFNMRRWGLDPVEIRAFLHRVADELTTAQTALVAVQEENIRIKDALRAWQTAQSASHDHR
;
A
#
# COMPACT_ATOMS: atom_id res chain seq x y z
N MET A 1 -23.59 23.73 16.51
CA MET A 1 -23.82 22.57 17.42
C MET A 1 -22.76 21.50 17.16
N ARG A 2 -21.61 21.58 17.84
CA ARG A 2 -20.50 20.61 17.74
C ARG A 2 -19.80 20.54 19.09
N SER A 3 -20.39 19.83 20.05
CA SER A 3 -19.80 19.74 21.40
C SER A 3 -20.35 18.55 22.19
N LEU A 4 -20.29 17.32 21.66
CA LEU A 4 -20.66 16.13 22.44
C LEU A 4 -19.87 14.86 22.04
N LEU A 5 -18.54 14.95 21.92
CA LEU A 5 -17.67 13.75 21.91
C LEU A 5 -16.38 13.99 22.72
N ARG A 6 -16.51 14.55 23.92
CA ARG A 6 -15.44 14.54 24.94
C ARG A 6 -15.91 13.75 26.15
N ARG A 7 -16.12 12.44 25.99
CA ARG A 7 -16.41 11.57 27.14
C ARG A 7 -16.01 10.12 26.95
N LEU A 8 -14.74 9.85 26.59
CA LEU A 8 -14.12 8.51 26.72
C LEU A 8 -12.60 8.57 27.05
N MET A 9 -12.09 9.70 27.55
CA MET A 9 -10.64 9.93 27.74
C MET A 9 -10.16 9.87 29.21
N HIS A 10 -10.90 9.23 30.12
CA HIS A 10 -10.40 8.96 31.48
C HIS A 10 -10.27 7.46 31.73
N ARG A 11 -9.12 6.93 31.32
CA ARG A 11 -8.54 5.72 31.90
C ARG A 11 -7.27 6.15 32.65
N PRO A 12 -7.08 5.76 33.92
CA PRO A 12 -5.96 6.23 34.73
C PRO A 12 -4.64 5.75 34.14
N VAL A 13 -3.67 6.67 34.04
CA VAL A 13 -2.29 6.41 33.62
C VAL A 13 -1.48 5.95 34.84
N PRO A 14 -0.82 4.78 34.80
CA PRO A 14 0.17 4.39 35.80
C PRO A 14 1.44 5.25 35.71
N THR A 15 2.09 5.42 36.85
CA THR A 15 3.31 6.21 37.10
C THR A 15 4.52 5.85 36.24
N PRO A 16 5.52 6.76 36.13
CA PRO A 16 6.62 6.67 35.18
C PRO A 16 7.63 5.61 35.61
N HIS A 17 7.79 4.57 34.78
CA HIS A 17 8.98 3.74 34.83
C HIS A 17 9.90 4.12 33.67
N GLU A 18 11.18 4.21 34.03
CA GLU A 18 12.38 4.66 33.33
C GLU A 18 12.42 4.46 31.81
N PRO A 19 13.06 5.40 31.07
CA PRO A 19 13.28 5.25 29.66
C PRO A 19 14.38 4.21 29.43
N VAL A 20 13.99 2.96 29.30
CA VAL A 20 14.81 1.97 28.58
C VAL A 20 14.82 2.41 27.12
N THR A 21 15.80 3.22 26.74
CA THR A 21 16.24 3.39 25.35
C THR A 21 16.84 2.06 24.87
N ARG A 22 16.00 1.04 24.73
CA ARG A 22 16.24 0.03 23.71
C ARG A 22 15.97 0.76 22.41
N HIS A 23 17.01 0.94 21.61
CA HIS A 23 16.85 1.15 20.19
C HIS A 23 16.01 -0.02 19.67
N HIS A 24 14.69 0.16 19.60
CA HIS A 24 13.81 -0.75 18.90
C HIS A 24 14.09 -0.48 17.43
N GLU A 25 15.18 -1.05 16.94
CA GLU A 25 15.44 -1.10 15.52
C GLU A 25 14.20 -1.78 14.92
N PRO A 26 13.43 -1.07 14.08
CA PRO A 26 12.16 -1.60 13.60
C PRO A 26 12.44 -2.92 12.89
N ASP A 27 11.77 -3.97 13.37
CA ASP A 27 11.91 -5.33 12.87
C ASP A 27 11.89 -5.31 11.31
N PRO A 28 12.90 -5.87 10.61
CA PRO A 28 13.04 -5.74 9.15
C PRO A 28 11.80 -6.14 8.34
N TRP A 29 10.91 -6.93 8.93
CA TRP A 29 9.64 -7.39 8.36
C TRP A 29 8.49 -6.37 8.49
N THR A 30 8.67 -5.31 9.28
CA THR A 30 7.68 -4.23 9.51
C THR A 30 7.92 -3.01 8.64
N ARG A 31 9.06 -2.93 7.94
CA ARG A 31 9.23 -1.90 6.89
C ARG A 31 8.29 -2.24 5.75
N ALA A 32 7.45 -1.28 5.38
CA ALA A 32 6.70 -1.34 4.14
C ALA A 32 7.68 -1.52 2.98
N GLN A 33 7.82 -2.75 2.52
CA GLN A 33 8.71 -3.05 1.41
C GLN A 33 8.11 -2.42 0.16
N PRO A 34 8.94 -1.83 -0.71
CA PRO A 34 8.47 -1.31 -1.98
C PRO A 34 7.80 -2.45 -2.77
N PRO A 35 6.76 -2.15 -3.58
CA PRO A 35 6.09 -3.16 -4.40
C PRO A 35 7.09 -3.92 -5.27
N LEU A 36 6.98 -5.25 -5.30
CA LEU A 36 7.80 -6.09 -6.16
C LEU A 36 7.60 -5.72 -7.63
N ARG A 37 8.69 -5.61 -8.38
CA ARG A 37 8.66 -5.44 -9.83
C ARG A 37 8.74 -6.81 -10.53
N PRO A 38 8.08 -6.98 -11.68
CA PRO A 38 8.16 -8.23 -12.45
C PRO A 38 9.60 -8.69 -12.72
N TRP A 39 10.51 -7.78 -13.08
CA TRP A 39 11.92 -8.13 -13.30
C TRP A 39 12.62 -8.64 -12.04
N GLN A 40 12.29 -8.11 -10.86
CA GLN A 40 12.84 -8.60 -9.58
C GLN A 40 12.41 -10.05 -9.29
N VAL A 41 11.24 -10.46 -9.79
CA VAL A 41 10.76 -11.84 -9.66
C VAL A 41 11.48 -12.76 -10.64
N ARG A 42 11.65 -12.32 -11.90
CA ARG A 42 12.36 -13.09 -12.94
C ARG A 42 13.83 -13.34 -12.56
N ASP A 43 14.48 -12.32 -12.02
CA ASP A 43 15.91 -12.36 -11.69
C ASP A 43 16.18 -12.90 -10.26
N ARG A 44 15.16 -13.42 -9.57
CA ARG A 44 15.32 -13.89 -8.20
C ARG A 44 16.09 -15.22 -8.17
N CYS A 45 17.30 -15.17 -7.61
CA CYS A 45 18.10 -16.35 -7.34
C CYS A 45 17.85 -16.89 -5.92
N PHE A 46 17.75 -18.21 -5.80
CA PHE A 46 17.67 -18.92 -4.53
C PHE A 46 18.93 -19.77 -4.33
N ASN A 47 19.39 -19.88 -3.08
CA ASN A 47 20.50 -20.76 -2.74
C ASN A 47 20.08 -22.23 -2.86
N MET A 48 20.91 -23.04 -3.53
CA MET A 48 20.68 -24.49 -3.61
C MET A 48 20.90 -25.14 -2.24
N ARG A 49 19.99 -26.02 -1.86
CA ARG A 49 20.04 -26.80 -0.60
C ARG A 49 20.02 -28.29 -0.96
N ARG A 50 20.61 -29.14 -0.11
CA ARG A 50 20.74 -30.60 -0.34
C ARG A 50 19.40 -31.30 -0.62
N TRP A 51 18.29 -30.78 -0.10
CA TRP A 51 16.92 -31.20 -0.39
C TRP A 51 16.08 -30.00 -0.88
N GLY A 52 16.41 -29.50 -2.08
CA GLY A 52 15.72 -28.37 -2.71
C GLY A 52 14.80 -28.80 -3.85
N LEU A 53 13.89 -27.90 -4.23
CA LEU A 53 13.09 -27.99 -5.45
C LEU A 53 13.97 -27.84 -6.70
N ASP A 54 13.52 -28.37 -7.83
CA ASP A 54 14.23 -28.26 -9.11
C ASP A 54 14.39 -26.78 -9.52
N PRO A 55 15.64 -26.29 -9.71
CA PRO A 55 15.90 -24.91 -10.15
C PRO A 55 15.22 -24.52 -11.47
N VAL A 56 14.93 -25.48 -12.35
CA VAL A 56 14.24 -25.24 -13.62
C VAL A 56 12.75 -25.00 -13.38
N GLU A 57 12.10 -25.84 -12.57
CA GLU A 57 10.71 -25.66 -12.20
C GLU A 57 10.48 -24.34 -11.46
N ILE A 58 11.38 -23.99 -10.52
CA ILE A 58 11.32 -22.70 -9.82
C ILE A 58 11.39 -21.56 -10.83
N ARG A 59 12.31 -21.60 -11.80
CA ARG A 59 12.44 -20.55 -12.82
C ARG A 59 11.21 -20.42 -13.70
N ALA A 60 10.63 -21.55 -14.11
CA ALA A 60 9.39 -21.54 -14.89
C ALA A 60 8.22 -20.93 -14.10
N PHE A 61 8.12 -21.27 -12.82
CA PHE A 61 7.11 -20.70 -11.92
C PHE A 61 7.32 -19.20 -11.72
N LEU A 62 8.55 -18.74 -11.46
CA LEU A 62 8.86 -17.31 -11.28
C LEU A 62 8.53 -16.48 -12.54
N HIS A 63 8.77 -17.02 -13.74
CA HIS A 63 8.36 -16.34 -14.97
C HIS A 63 6.85 -16.16 -15.04
N ARG A 64 6.07 -17.21 -14.76
CA ARG A 64 4.61 -17.11 -14.72
C ARG A 64 4.15 -16.08 -13.68
N VAL A 65 4.71 -16.11 -12.47
CA VAL A 65 4.39 -15.14 -11.42
C VAL A 65 4.71 -13.72 -11.87
N ALA A 66 5.83 -13.51 -12.57
CA ALA A 66 6.18 -12.19 -13.08
C ALA A 66 5.20 -11.70 -14.16
N ASP A 67 4.68 -12.59 -15.00
CA ASP A 67 3.70 -12.26 -16.03
C ASP A 67 2.33 -11.93 -15.42
N GLU A 68 1.89 -12.71 -14.42
CA GLU A 68 0.68 -12.42 -13.65
C GLU A 68 0.80 -11.10 -12.87
N LEU A 69 1.97 -10.85 -12.27
CA LEU A 69 2.26 -9.59 -11.57
C LEU A 69 2.26 -8.39 -12.54
N THR A 70 2.77 -8.56 -13.75
CA THR A 70 2.71 -7.54 -14.82
C THR A 70 1.26 -7.21 -15.18
N THR A 71 0.45 -8.25 -15.34
CA THR A 71 -0.99 -8.12 -15.64
C THR A 71 -1.71 -7.36 -14.53
N ALA A 72 -1.50 -7.74 -13.27
CA ALA A 72 -2.10 -7.09 -12.11
C ALA A 72 -1.68 -5.62 -11.97
N GLN A 73 -0.39 -5.31 -12.16
CA GLN A 73 0.09 -3.93 -12.10
C GLN A 73 -0.49 -3.07 -13.23
N THR A 74 -0.64 -3.62 -14.43
CA THR A 74 -1.26 -2.91 -15.57
C THR A 74 -2.73 -2.62 -15.30
N ALA A 75 -3.47 -3.59 -14.77
CA ALA A 75 -4.87 -3.39 -14.38
C ALA A 75 -5.01 -2.33 -13.28
N LEU A 76 -4.10 -2.32 -12.29
CA LEU A 76 -4.09 -1.31 -11.24
C LEU A 76 -3.89 0.11 -11.79
N VAL A 77 -2.96 0.30 -12.73
CA VAL A 77 -2.73 1.59 -13.39
C VAL A 77 -3.97 2.05 -14.14
N ALA A 78 -4.59 1.16 -14.92
CA ALA A 78 -5.83 1.47 -15.65
C ALA A 78 -6.97 1.92 -14.72
N VAL A 79 -7.14 1.23 -13.58
CA VAL A 79 -8.15 1.61 -12.57
C VAL A 79 -7.81 2.95 -11.90
N GLN A 80 -6.54 3.25 -11.68
CA GLN A 80 -6.12 4.54 -11.12
C GLN A 80 -6.37 5.68 -12.09
N GLU A 81 -6.05 5.50 -13.38
CA GLU A 81 -6.34 6.48 -14.42
C GLU A 81 -7.85 6.76 -14.52
N GLU A 82 -8.67 5.71 -14.48
CA GLU A 82 -10.12 5.88 -14.53
C GLU A 82 -10.66 6.60 -13.30
N ASN A 83 -10.13 6.29 -12.11
CA ASN A 83 -10.47 7.02 -10.89
C ASN A 83 -10.10 8.50 -10.98
N ILE A 84 -8.97 8.85 -11.61
CA ILE A 84 -8.57 10.25 -11.83
C ILE A 84 -9.57 10.92 -12.75
N ARG A 85 -9.91 10.32 -13.89
CA ARG A 85 -10.90 10.86 -14.84
C ARG A 85 -12.25 11.13 -14.19
N ILE A 86 -12.76 10.17 -13.41
CA ILE A 86 -14.04 10.31 -12.69
C ILE A 86 -13.97 11.46 -11.69
N LYS A 87 -12.88 11.58 -10.93
CA LYS A 87 -12.69 12.66 -9.96
C LYS A 87 -12.60 14.03 -10.63
N ASP A 88 -11.95 14.11 -11.78
CA ASP A 88 -11.81 15.36 -12.53
C ASP A 88 -13.15 15.80 -13.13
N ALA A 89 -13.92 14.87 -13.71
CA ALA A 89 -15.27 15.13 -14.20
C ALA A 89 -16.19 15.62 -13.06
N LEU A 90 -16.13 14.96 -11.89
CA LEU A 90 -16.90 15.36 -10.72
C LEU A 90 -16.50 16.76 -10.24
N ARG A 91 -15.21 17.06 -10.18
CA ARG A 91 -14.70 18.38 -9.78
C ARG A 91 -15.18 19.46 -10.75
N ALA A 92 -15.09 19.23 -12.06
CA ALA A 92 -15.54 20.18 -13.07
C ALA A 92 -17.04 20.46 -12.95
N TRP A 93 -17.85 19.43 -12.76
CA TRP A 93 -19.29 19.57 -12.53
C TRP A 93 -19.59 20.37 -11.25
N GLN A 94 -18.90 20.07 -10.14
CA GLN A 94 -19.06 20.81 -8.87
C GLN A 94 -18.70 22.29 -9.04
N THR A 95 -17.61 22.61 -9.74
CA THR A 95 -17.22 24.00 -10.01
C THR A 95 -18.26 24.73 -10.85
N ALA A 96 -18.79 24.11 -11.90
CA ALA A 96 -19.86 24.69 -12.72
C ALA A 96 -21.14 24.94 -11.90
N GLN A 97 -21.50 24.00 -11.02
CA GLN A 97 -22.68 24.12 -10.16
C GLN A 97 -22.53 25.25 -9.14
N SER A 98 -21.37 25.37 -8.48
CA SER A 98 -21.10 26.47 -7.54
C SER A 98 -21.13 27.83 -8.24
N ALA A 99 -20.49 27.94 -9.41
CA ALA A 99 -20.55 29.17 -10.20
C ALA A 99 -22.00 29.56 -10.57
N SER A 100 -22.85 28.59 -10.93
CA SER A 100 -24.26 28.86 -11.23
C SER A 100 -25.09 29.28 -10.00
N HIS A 101 -24.72 28.82 -8.80
CA HIS A 101 -25.40 29.17 -7.57
C HIS A 101 -25.02 30.58 -7.07
N ASP A 102 -23.78 31.02 -7.32
CA ASP A 102 -23.31 32.35 -6.93
C ASP A 102 -23.88 33.49 -7.81
N HIS A 103 -24.45 33.17 -8.97
CA HIS A 103 -25.06 34.13 -9.89
C HIS A 103 -26.59 34.28 -9.72
N ARG A 104 -27.18 33.68 -8.66
CA ARG A 104 -28.62 33.69 -8.39
C ARG A 104 -28.92 34.33 -7.04
#